data_AF-M4BEC5-F1
#
_entry.id   AF-M4BEC5-F1
#
_cell.length_a   1.000
_cell.length_b   1.000
_cell.length_c   1.000
_cell.angle_alpha   90.00
_cell.angle_beta   90.00
_cell.angle_gamma   90.00
#
_symmetry.space_group_name_H-M   'P 1'
#
loop_
_entity.id
_entity.type
_entity.pdbx_description
1 polymer ?
#
loop_
_entity_poly.entity_id
_entity_poly.type
_entity_poly.pdbx_seq_one_letter_code
_entity_poly.pdbx_strand_id
1 'polypeptide(L)'
;MQSLQCDQKQGGGFVYRLQLPSLSSVDVGALDVVLLSNHLTLLALPLLTEDLGFKGKIYATQLTLDFGRVFMEELTALSHGKSSAVFTFEGVADGLETELPMYSMKEIEECCKKVCCVEYSETVPMAYGVQVTALSSGYSLGASIWLVEGPNDQLAYVATSSGDYNRHPKELDLLPLVDCETLLLTDLRPDRDPRSNTEHMVERVLSGLNRVLDRGGVCIVPTSPCGVMFDLIEATHALCLNNKQNVPMYFISDCASRIMELTHLGAEWLCEKKIEKLYAGENAFLHENLIERNLFHAVGDVSAASAAALQVRALERIHTH
;
A
#
# COMPACT_ATOMS: atom_id res chain seq x y z
N MET A 1 -3.85 -2.07 10.56
CA MET A 1 -4.71 -0.88 10.37
C MET A 1 -6.06 -1.13 11.01
N GLN A 2 -6.33 -0.48 12.14
CA GLN A 2 -7.62 -0.54 12.82
C GLN A 2 -8.55 0.51 12.17
N SER A 3 -9.61 0.00 11.53
CA SER A 3 -10.76 0.71 10.94
C SER A 3 -10.59 2.19 10.56
N LEU A 4 -10.37 2.46 9.27
CA LEU A 4 -10.72 3.76 8.69
C LEU A 4 -12.25 3.89 8.74
N GLN A 5 -12.77 4.73 9.63
CA GLN A 5 -14.19 5.01 9.73
C GLN A 5 -14.49 6.30 8.97
N CYS A 6 -15.44 6.26 8.05
CA CYS A 6 -15.90 7.45 7.33
C CYS A 6 -17.25 7.87 7.90
N ASP A 7 -17.29 9.05 8.51
CA ASP A 7 -18.53 9.64 9.03
C ASP A 7 -18.92 10.88 8.23
N GLN A 8 -20.23 11.08 8.07
CA GLN A 8 -20.75 12.29 7.43
C GLN A 8 -20.85 13.43 8.44
N LYS A 9 -20.20 14.56 8.12
CA LYS A 9 -20.30 15.80 8.90
C LYS A 9 -21.69 16.42 8.68
N GLN A 10 -22.31 16.92 9.75
CA GLN A 10 -23.54 17.73 9.66
C GLN A 10 -23.23 19.05 8.93
N GLY A 11 -23.34 19.04 7.60
CA GLY A 11 -22.90 20.13 6.72
C GLY A 11 -22.40 19.70 5.34
N GLY A 12 -22.34 18.38 5.04
CA GLY A 12 -22.07 17.88 3.68
C GLY A 12 -20.59 17.58 3.37
N GLY A 13 -19.72 17.52 4.38
CA GLY A 13 -18.34 17.03 4.26
C GLY A 13 -18.19 15.62 4.83
N PHE A 14 -17.15 14.89 4.42
CA PHE A 14 -16.80 13.58 5.00
C PHE A 14 -15.67 13.76 6.03
N VAL A 15 -15.75 13.03 7.15
CA VAL A 15 -14.68 12.93 8.15
C VAL A 15 -14.10 11.53 8.10
N TYR A 16 -12.82 11.42 7.79
CA TYR A 16 -12.09 10.15 7.85
C TYR A 16 -11.41 10.05 9.21
N ARG A 17 -11.82 9.08 10.03
CA ARG A 17 -11.19 8.78 11.32
C ARG A 17 -10.23 7.61 11.17
N LEU A 18 -8.97 7.86 11.50
CA LEU A 18 -7.91 6.87 11.56
C LEU A 18 -7.68 6.50 13.02
N GLN A 19 -8.06 5.28 13.40
CA GLN A 19 -7.90 4.82 14.78
C GLN A 19 -6.44 4.44 15.05
N LEU A 20 -5.86 5.08 16.06
CA LEU A 20 -4.53 4.79 16.56
C LEU A 20 -4.62 3.87 17.78
N PRO A 21 -3.59 3.03 18.01
CA PRO A 21 -3.48 2.29 19.26
C PRO A 21 -3.37 3.26 20.45
N SER A 22 -3.65 2.78 21.66
CA SER A 22 -3.55 3.60 22.88
C SER A 22 -2.11 4.04 23.14
N LEU A 23 -1.71 5.18 22.59
CA LEU A 23 -0.36 5.72 22.72
C LEU A 23 -0.03 6.11 24.18
N SER A 24 -1.06 6.31 25.02
CA SER A 24 -0.91 6.64 26.45
C SER A 24 -0.37 5.50 27.32
N SER A 25 -0.35 4.26 26.83
CA SER A 25 0.15 3.11 27.60
C SER A 25 1.64 2.85 27.42
N VAL A 26 2.31 3.56 26.50
CA VAL A 26 3.73 3.34 26.17
C VAL A 26 4.49 4.64 26.38
N ASP A 27 5.54 4.59 27.20
CA ASP A 27 6.48 5.72 27.31
C ASP A 27 7.34 5.79 26.05
N VAL A 28 7.05 6.75 25.19
CA VAL A 28 7.75 6.97 23.92
C VAL A 28 9.23 7.30 24.15
N GLY A 29 9.57 7.90 25.29
CA GLY A 29 10.96 8.20 25.65
C GLY A 29 11.81 6.96 25.96
N ALA A 30 11.17 5.83 26.27
CA ALA A 30 11.84 4.56 26.53
C ALA A 30 12.03 3.69 25.27
N LEU A 31 11.49 4.10 24.13
CA LEU A 31 11.62 3.36 22.88
C LEU A 31 12.94 3.71 22.18
N ASP A 32 13.77 2.68 21.95
CA ASP A 32 15.05 2.84 21.24
C ASP A 32 14.91 2.68 19.72
N VAL A 33 14.02 1.78 19.28
CA VAL A 33 13.90 1.36 17.88
C VAL A 33 12.44 1.16 17.48
N VAL A 34 12.09 1.61 16.27
CA VAL A 34 10.80 1.35 15.61
C VAL A 34 11.06 0.61 14.31
N LEU A 35 10.36 -0.50 14.10
CA LEU A 35 10.44 -1.32 12.90
C LEU A 35 9.14 -1.20 12.10
N LEU A 36 9.23 -0.87 10.82
CA LEU A 36 8.09 -0.62 9.95
C LEU A 36 7.97 -1.71 8.90
N SER A 37 6.86 -2.45 8.91
CA SER A 37 6.67 -3.62 8.06
C SER A 37 6.03 -3.32 6.71
N ASN A 38 5.23 -2.26 6.58
CA ASN A 38 4.56 -1.95 5.32
C ASN A 38 4.23 -0.45 5.20
N HIS A 39 3.84 -0.05 3.99
CA HIS A 39 3.49 1.35 3.67
C HIS A 39 2.37 1.93 4.54
N LEU A 40 1.51 1.09 5.11
CA LEU A 40 0.39 1.49 5.95
C LEU A 40 0.82 1.73 7.41
N THR A 41 1.83 1.01 7.89
CA THR A 41 2.43 1.24 9.21
C THR A 41 3.15 2.58 9.31
N LEU A 42 3.50 3.19 8.16
CA LEU A 42 4.15 4.49 8.09
C LEU A 42 3.18 5.66 8.39
N LEU A 43 1.87 5.46 8.26
CA LEU A 43 0.89 6.53 8.32
C LEU A 43 0.83 7.26 9.67
N ALA A 44 1.15 6.57 10.76
CA ALA A 44 1.18 7.14 12.10
C ALA A 44 2.58 7.67 12.49
N LEU A 45 3.58 7.52 11.63
CA LEU A 45 4.96 7.86 11.95
C LEU A 45 5.17 9.37 12.22
N PRO A 46 4.60 10.31 11.44
CA PRO A 46 4.78 11.74 11.72
C PRO A 46 4.28 12.15 13.10
N LEU A 47 3.18 11.54 13.56
CA LEU A 47 2.63 11.74 14.89
C LEU A 47 3.60 11.24 15.98
N LEU A 48 4.23 10.09 15.74
CA LEU A 48 5.19 9.50 16.67
C LEU A 48 6.46 10.36 16.79
N THR A 49 6.94 10.92 15.68
CA THR A 49 8.19 11.68 15.65
C THR A 49 8.02 13.14 16.08
N GLU A 50 7.01 13.84 15.58
CA GLU A 50 6.86 15.29 15.78
C GLU A 50 6.00 15.61 17.02
N ASP A 51 4.87 14.92 17.23
CA ASP A 51 3.99 15.22 18.36
C ASP A 51 4.43 14.51 19.64
N LEU A 52 4.80 13.23 19.54
CA LEU A 52 5.23 12.44 20.70
C LEU A 52 6.73 12.53 20.97
N GLY A 53 7.51 13.12 20.06
CA GLY A 53 8.93 13.43 20.26
C GLY A 53 9.85 12.21 20.35
N PHE A 54 9.55 11.13 19.62
CA PHE A 54 10.41 9.95 19.55
C PHE A 54 11.84 10.29 19.06
N LYS A 55 12.85 9.77 19.76
CA LYS A 55 14.29 10.05 19.50
C LYS A 55 15.11 8.82 19.10
N GLY A 56 14.50 7.64 19.08
CA GLY A 56 15.17 6.41 18.70
C GLY A 56 15.39 6.30 17.19
N LYS A 57 15.86 5.13 16.74
CA LYS A 57 16.06 4.83 15.31
C LYS A 57 14.81 4.21 14.71
N ILE A 58 14.54 4.55 13.45
CA ILE A 58 13.39 4.02 12.70
C ILE A 58 13.93 3.25 11.52
N TYR A 59 13.52 1.99 11.35
CA TYR A 59 13.93 1.15 10.24
C TYR A 59 12.74 0.76 9.37
N ALA A 60 12.92 0.89 8.06
CA ALA A 60 11.96 0.49 7.05
C ALA A 60 12.71 0.03 5.80
N THR A 61 12.05 -0.72 4.91
CA THR A 61 12.59 -0.94 3.57
C THR A 61 12.40 0.29 2.68
N GLN A 62 13.26 0.43 1.66
CA GLN A 62 13.23 1.59 0.76
C GLN A 62 11.85 1.80 0.11
N LEU A 63 11.29 0.75 -0.51
CA LEU A 63 9.97 0.87 -1.15
C LEU A 63 8.83 1.10 -0.16
N THR A 64 8.94 0.60 1.08
CA THR A 64 7.95 0.92 2.12
C THR A 64 7.93 2.41 2.45
N LEU A 65 9.11 3.03 2.53
CA LEU A 65 9.24 4.48 2.75
C LEU A 65 8.69 5.27 1.56
N ASP A 66 9.04 4.88 0.34
CA ASP A 66 8.63 5.61 -0.87
C ASP A 66 7.11 5.54 -1.10
N PHE A 67 6.51 4.34 -1.03
CA PHE A 67 5.06 4.19 -1.15
C PHE A 67 4.33 4.82 0.04
N GLY A 68 4.86 4.66 1.25
CA GLY A 68 4.26 5.26 2.43
C GLY A 68 4.27 6.79 2.36
N ARG A 69 5.35 7.41 1.85
CA ARG A 69 5.42 8.86 1.63
C ARG A 69 4.31 9.32 0.69
N VAL A 70 4.14 8.66 -0.45
CA VAL A 70 3.06 8.99 -1.40
C VAL A 70 1.69 8.87 -0.73
N PHE A 71 1.50 7.83 0.09
CA PHE A 71 0.23 7.61 0.78
C PHE A 71 -0.08 8.70 1.83
N MET A 72 0.95 9.16 2.56
CA MET A 72 0.82 10.28 3.49
C MET A 72 0.51 11.61 2.77
N GLU A 73 1.16 11.86 1.63
CA GLU A 73 0.91 13.04 0.78
C GLU A 73 -0.54 13.04 0.25
N GLU A 74 -1.04 11.89 -0.23
CA GLU A 74 -2.41 11.72 -0.72
C GLU A 74 -3.47 11.92 0.39
N LEU A 75 -3.25 11.35 1.59
CA LEU A 75 -4.14 11.57 2.73
C LEU A 75 -4.19 13.04 3.17
N THR A 76 -3.06 13.73 3.09
CA THR A 76 -2.97 15.16 3.44
C THR A 76 -3.70 16.01 2.40
N ALA A 77 -3.54 15.70 1.11
CA ALA A 77 -4.28 16.35 0.02
C ALA A 77 -5.80 16.18 0.17
N LEU A 78 -6.26 14.97 0.54
CA LEU A 78 -7.68 14.70 0.83
C LEU A 78 -8.22 15.54 1.99
N SER A 79 -7.42 15.74 3.04
CA SER A 79 -7.79 16.54 4.22
C SER A 79 -7.89 18.04 3.95
N HIS A 80 -7.15 18.56 2.95
CA HIS A 80 -7.23 19.96 2.54
C HIS A 80 -8.43 20.26 1.62
N GLY A 81 -9.15 19.24 1.15
CA GLY A 81 -10.33 19.37 0.30
C GLY A 81 -11.62 19.71 1.07
N LYS A 82 -12.76 19.20 0.57
CA LYS A 82 -14.07 19.31 1.24
C LYS A 82 -14.24 18.33 2.41
N SER A 83 -13.31 17.40 2.56
CA SER A 83 -13.31 16.34 3.56
C SER A 83 -12.22 16.61 4.59
N SER A 84 -12.44 16.19 5.84
CA SER A 84 -11.48 16.35 6.94
C SER A 84 -10.96 14.98 7.32
N ALA A 85 -9.64 14.77 7.40
CA ALA A 85 -9.07 13.57 8.00
C ALA A 85 -8.60 13.90 9.43
N VAL A 86 -8.90 13.01 10.37
CA VAL A 86 -8.60 13.17 11.80
C VAL A 86 -8.10 11.83 12.34
N PHE A 87 -7.07 11.86 13.18
CA PHE A 87 -6.65 10.69 13.93
C PHE A 87 -7.40 10.63 15.25
N THR A 88 -7.89 9.45 15.62
CA THR A 88 -8.59 9.23 16.89
C THR A 88 -7.90 8.15 17.70
N PHE A 89 -7.69 8.40 18.99
CA PHE A 89 -7.22 7.37 19.92
C PHE A 89 -8.13 7.29 21.14
N GLU A 90 -8.32 6.07 21.64
CA GLU A 90 -9.06 5.84 22.89
C GLU A 90 -8.18 6.25 24.08
N GLY A 91 -8.59 7.29 24.79
CA GLY A 91 -7.95 7.72 26.03
C GLY A 91 -8.37 6.84 27.20
N VAL A 92 -7.38 6.22 27.88
CA VAL A 92 -7.59 5.30 29.02
C VAL A 92 -8.22 6.00 30.24
N ALA A 93 -8.13 7.33 30.35
CA ALA A 93 -8.49 8.05 31.57
C ALA A 93 -9.99 8.43 31.69
N ASP A 94 -10.73 8.63 30.59
CA ASP A 94 -12.11 9.19 30.67
C ASP A 94 -13.09 8.66 29.59
N GLY A 95 -12.68 7.73 28.73
CA GLY A 95 -13.54 7.29 27.60
C GLY A 95 -13.83 8.39 26.57
N LEU A 96 -13.10 9.50 26.62
CA LEU A 96 -13.19 10.60 25.67
C LEU A 96 -12.21 10.33 24.52
N GLU A 97 -12.74 10.17 23.30
CA GLU A 97 -11.92 10.11 22.08
C GLU A 97 -11.17 11.43 21.92
N THR A 98 -9.84 11.36 21.92
CA THR A 98 -9.02 12.54 21.64
C THR A 98 -8.75 12.57 20.15
N GLU A 99 -9.15 13.68 19.51
CA GLU A 99 -8.96 13.94 18.09
C GLU A 99 -7.63 14.68 17.86
N LEU A 100 -6.75 14.11 17.06
CA LEU A 100 -5.50 14.73 16.61
C LEU A 100 -5.65 15.18 15.15
N PRO A 101 -5.23 16.41 14.82
CA PRO A 101 -5.30 16.92 13.45
C PRO A 101 -4.38 16.11 12.53
N MET A 102 -4.67 16.16 11.23
CA MET A 102 -3.78 15.61 10.21
C MET A 102 -2.44 16.36 10.20
N TYR A 103 -1.34 15.64 9.99
CA TYR A 103 -0.01 16.23 9.84
C TYR A 103 0.12 17.07 8.56
N SER A 104 1.12 17.97 8.55
CA SER A 104 1.45 18.83 7.41
C SER A 104 2.49 18.20 6.48
N MET A 105 2.57 18.70 5.25
CA MET A 105 3.59 18.26 4.28
C MET A 105 5.03 18.43 4.80
N LYS A 106 5.28 19.41 5.67
CA LYS A 106 6.60 19.62 6.28
C LYS A 106 6.96 18.52 7.28
N GLU A 107 6.00 18.13 8.11
CA GLU A 107 6.19 17.06 9.09
C GLU A 107 6.43 15.72 8.39
N ILE A 108 5.76 15.47 7.26
CA ILE A 108 6.02 14.28 6.42
C ILE A 108 7.49 14.27 5.95
N GLU A 109 8.00 15.38 5.43
CA GLU A 109 9.37 15.46 4.93
C GLU A 109 10.42 15.30 6.03
N GLU A 110 10.18 15.87 7.22
CA GLU A 110 11.07 15.74 8.38
C GLU A 110 11.05 14.32 8.94
N CYS A 111 9.87 13.72 9.04
CA CYS A 111 9.68 12.34 9.46
C CYS A 111 10.41 11.35 8.51
N CYS A 112 10.22 11.49 7.20
CA CYS A 112 10.87 10.61 6.21
C CYS A 112 12.40 10.66 6.27
N LYS A 113 13.00 11.82 6.64
CA LYS A 113 14.46 11.95 6.79
C LYS A 113 15.01 11.21 8.02
N LYS A 114 14.17 10.93 9.03
CA LYS A 114 14.56 10.20 10.25
C LYS A 114 14.58 8.68 10.02
N VAL A 115 13.99 8.19 8.93
CA VAL A 115 13.91 6.77 8.60
C VAL A 115 15.22 6.28 8.00
N CYS A 116 15.75 5.20 8.56
CA CYS A 116 16.90 4.46 8.03
C CYS A 116 16.39 3.33 7.14
N CYS A 117 16.72 3.39 5.85
CA CYS A 117 16.34 2.36 4.90
C CYS A 117 17.23 1.13 5.04
N VAL A 118 16.63 -0.05 4.95
CA VAL A 118 17.30 -1.36 4.94
C VAL A 118 16.89 -2.18 3.73
N GLU A 119 17.79 -3.01 3.25
CA GLU A 119 17.52 -3.96 2.16
C GLU A 119 17.03 -5.31 2.68
N TYR A 120 16.47 -6.14 1.80
CA TYR A 120 16.12 -7.51 2.18
C TYR A 120 17.36 -8.33 2.50
N SER A 121 17.25 -9.16 3.54
CA SER A 121 18.31 -9.99 4.10
C SER A 121 19.51 -9.19 4.66
N GLU A 122 19.37 -7.87 4.82
CA GLU A 122 20.34 -7.06 5.53
C GLU A 122 20.14 -7.23 7.04
N THR A 123 21.21 -7.63 7.74
CA THR A 123 21.22 -7.73 9.20
C THR A 123 21.80 -6.46 9.81
N VAL A 124 20.97 -5.73 10.54
CA VAL A 124 21.36 -4.51 11.24
C VAL A 124 21.62 -4.81 12.71
N PRO A 125 22.86 -4.61 13.20
CA PRO A 125 23.17 -4.80 14.61
C PRO A 125 22.61 -3.64 15.45
N MET A 126 21.88 -4.00 16.50
CA MET A 126 21.32 -3.09 17.50
C MET A 126 22.13 -3.13 18.80
N ALA A 127 21.73 -2.32 19.77
CA ALA A 127 22.29 -2.36 21.11
C ALA A 127 22.05 -3.73 21.79
N TYR A 128 22.86 -4.05 22.80
CA TYR A 128 22.70 -5.24 23.64
C TYR A 128 22.82 -6.58 22.92
N GLY A 129 23.48 -6.62 21.75
CA GLY A 129 23.70 -7.85 20.99
C GLY A 129 22.46 -8.35 20.26
N VAL A 130 21.40 -7.54 20.17
CA VAL A 130 20.23 -7.82 19.35
C VAL A 130 20.54 -7.47 17.90
N GLN A 131 20.16 -8.34 16.97
CA GLN A 131 20.27 -8.12 15.53
C GLN A 131 18.89 -8.15 14.92
N VAL A 132 18.66 -7.30 13.92
CA VAL A 132 17.39 -7.22 13.22
C VAL A 132 17.63 -7.42 11.73
N THR A 133 16.89 -8.34 11.12
CA THR A 133 16.97 -8.63 9.70
C THR A 133 15.61 -8.42 9.03
N ALA A 134 15.60 -7.69 7.92
CA ALA A 134 14.40 -7.49 7.11
C ALA A 134 14.24 -8.64 6.10
N LEU A 135 13.11 -9.32 6.11
CA LEU A 135 12.77 -10.42 5.21
C LEU A 135 11.56 -10.04 4.35
N SER A 136 11.37 -10.71 3.21
CA SER A 136 10.21 -10.45 2.35
C SER A 136 8.92 -11.03 2.94
N SER A 137 7.87 -10.21 3.03
CA SER A 137 6.54 -10.64 3.52
C SER A 137 5.61 -11.17 2.42
N GLY A 138 5.97 -10.96 1.16
CA GLY A 138 5.08 -11.22 0.02
C GLY A 138 3.91 -10.26 -0.14
N TYR A 139 3.50 -9.47 0.86
CA TYR A 139 2.23 -8.75 0.82
C TYR A 139 2.16 -7.60 -0.19
N SER A 140 3.09 -6.65 -0.15
CA SER A 140 3.18 -5.54 -1.11
C SER A 140 4.64 -5.31 -1.47
N LEU A 141 4.89 -4.50 -2.50
CA LEU A 141 6.23 -4.01 -2.78
C LEU A 141 6.83 -3.36 -1.53
N GLY A 142 8.05 -3.77 -1.18
CA GLY A 142 8.74 -3.33 0.03
C GLY A 142 8.28 -3.97 1.35
N ALA A 143 7.15 -4.65 1.43
CA ALA A 143 6.64 -5.10 2.73
C ALA A 143 7.55 -6.17 3.36
N SER A 144 7.94 -5.95 4.61
CA SER A 144 8.91 -6.76 5.33
C SER A 144 8.36 -7.49 6.54
N ILE A 145 8.94 -8.67 6.78
CA ILE A 145 8.93 -9.38 8.05
C ILE A 145 10.20 -8.99 8.79
N TRP A 146 10.11 -8.79 10.09
CA TRP A 146 11.27 -8.45 10.91
C TRP A 146 11.67 -9.67 11.74
N LEU A 147 12.87 -10.18 11.46
CA LEU A 147 13.51 -11.18 12.29
C LEU A 147 14.34 -10.45 13.34
N VAL A 148 14.10 -10.73 14.61
CA VAL A 148 14.81 -10.16 15.75
C VAL A 148 15.55 -11.28 16.45
N GLU A 149 16.86 -11.28 16.32
CA GLU A 149 17.75 -12.29 16.89
C GLU A 149 18.45 -11.72 18.12
N GLY A 150 18.17 -12.31 19.27
CA GLY A 150 18.89 -12.04 20.50
C GLY A 150 20.09 -12.99 20.66
N PRO A 151 20.81 -12.90 21.80
CA PRO A 151 21.91 -13.81 22.10
C PRO A 151 21.50 -15.28 22.23
N ASN A 152 20.27 -15.54 22.69
CA ASN A 152 19.75 -16.88 22.97
C ASN A 152 18.42 -17.19 22.28
N ASP A 153 17.63 -16.16 21.94
CA ASP A 153 16.24 -16.34 21.51
C ASP A 153 16.06 -15.67 20.13
N GLN A 154 15.15 -16.21 19.33
CA GLN A 154 14.81 -15.68 18.01
C GLN A 154 13.30 -15.40 17.92
N LEU A 155 12.95 -14.16 17.59
CA LEU A 155 11.58 -13.68 17.43
C LEU A 155 11.36 -13.23 15.99
N ALA A 156 10.36 -13.78 15.32
CA ALA A 156 9.90 -13.26 14.03
C ALA A 156 8.59 -12.48 14.20
N TYR A 157 8.60 -11.22 13.76
CA TYR A 157 7.41 -10.37 13.69
C TYR A 157 6.86 -10.37 12.27
N VAL A 158 5.71 -11.04 12.10
CA VAL A 158 5.00 -11.18 10.83
C VAL A 158 3.76 -10.32 10.88
N ALA A 159 3.86 -9.13 10.28
CA ALA A 159 2.80 -8.13 10.32
C ALA A 159 1.64 -8.46 9.37
N THR A 160 1.76 -8.09 8.09
CA THR A 160 0.84 -8.46 7.02
C THR A 160 1.67 -9.22 6.00
N SER A 161 1.36 -10.51 5.81
CA SER A 161 2.05 -11.38 4.86
C SER A 161 1.06 -12.09 3.95
N SER A 162 1.51 -12.49 2.78
CA SER A 162 0.75 -13.42 1.94
C SER A 162 1.69 -14.34 1.18
N GLY A 163 1.37 -15.63 1.20
CA GLY A 163 2.06 -16.68 0.46
C GLY A 163 1.48 -16.94 -0.94
N ASP A 164 0.70 -16.02 -1.50
CA ASP A 164 0.16 -16.17 -2.86
C ASP A 164 1.28 -15.95 -3.91
N TYR A 165 1.62 -17.01 -4.65
CA TYR A 165 2.67 -17.00 -5.69
C TYR A 165 2.32 -16.25 -6.98
N ASN A 166 1.04 -15.96 -7.21
CA ASN A 166 0.55 -15.33 -8.44
C ASN A 166 0.42 -13.80 -8.31
N ARG A 167 1.34 -13.17 -7.59
CA ARG A 167 1.39 -11.72 -7.40
C ARG A 167 2.75 -11.16 -7.79
N HIS A 168 2.79 -9.85 -8.02
CA HIS A 168 4.00 -9.12 -8.40
C HIS A 168 5.10 -8.99 -7.31
N PRO A 169 4.83 -8.94 -5.99
CA PRO A 169 5.90 -8.80 -5.00
C PRO A 169 6.76 -10.05 -4.89
N LYS A 170 8.00 -9.88 -4.40
CA LYS A 170 8.88 -10.99 -4.03
C LYS A 170 8.19 -11.94 -3.05
N GLU A 171 8.42 -13.23 -3.21
CA GLU A 171 7.76 -14.26 -2.41
C GLU A 171 8.05 -14.10 -0.91
N LEU A 172 7.13 -14.63 -0.10
CA LEU A 172 7.26 -14.70 1.35
C LEU A 172 8.44 -15.61 1.71
N ASP A 173 9.42 -15.07 2.44
CA ASP A 173 10.56 -15.87 2.89
C ASP A 173 10.19 -16.65 4.16
N LEU A 174 10.09 -17.97 4.02
CA LEU A 174 9.72 -18.88 5.10
C LEU A 174 10.92 -19.56 5.74
N LEU A 175 12.07 -19.62 5.07
CA LEU A 175 13.22 -20.41 5.54
C LEU A 175 13.73 -19.92 6.91
N PRO A 176 13.94 -18.60 7.12
CA PRO A 176 14.41 -18.11 8.42
C PRO A 176 13.37 -18.23 9.54
N LEU A 177 12.10 -18.49 9.21
CA LEU A 177 11.02 -18.60 10.20
C LEU A 177 10.94 -19.99 10.83
N VAL A 178 11.58 -21.00 10.24
CA VAL A 178 11.53 -22.38 10.73
C VAL A 178 12.28 -22.54 12.06
N ASP A 179 13.37 -21.79 12.23
CA ASP A 179 14.23 -21.86 13.41
C ASP A 179 13.80 -20.91 14.54
N CYS A 180 12.73 -20.13 14.32
CA CYS A 180 12.23 -19.15 15.30
C CYS A 180 11.51 -19.82 16.48
N GLU A 181 11.88 -19.44 17.70
CA GLU A 181 11.21 -19.91 18.91
C GLU A 181 9.85 -19.23 19.12
N THR A 182 9.77 -17.94 18.80
CA THR A 182 8.55 -17.15 18.94
C THR A 182 8.17 -16.49 17.61
N LEU A 183 6.91 -16.65 17.23
CA LEU A 183 6.34 -16.03 16.04
C LEU A 183 5.18 -15.11 16.44
N LEU A 184 5.35 -13.81 16.24
CA LEU A 184 4.30 -12.83 16.46
C LEU A 184 3.57 -12.55 15.13
N LEU A 185 2.42 -13.20 14.96
CA LEU A 185 1.56 -13.02 13.79
C LEU A 185 0.50 -11.95 14.08
N THR A 186 0.41 -10.95 13.22
CA THR A 186 -0.67 -9.95 13.27
C THR A 186 -1.50 -9.96 11.98
N ASP A 187 -2.55 -9.14 11.93
CA ASP A 187 -3.42 -8.96 10.75
C ASP A 187 -3.97 -10.28 10.14
N LEU A 188 -4.29 -11.24 11.02
CA LEU A 188 -4.93 -12.48 10.61
C LEU A 188 -6.34 -12.19 10.10
N ARG A 189 -6.72 -12.86 8.99
CA ARG A 189 -8.06 -12.80 8.41
C ARG A 189 -8.82 -14.10 8.74
N PRO A 190 -9.42 -14.22 9.94
CA PRO A 190 -10.06 -15.46 10.38
C PRO A 190 -11.29 -15.82 9.55
N ASP A 191 -11.93 -14.84 8.91
CA ASP A 191 -13.17 -15.03 8.14
C ASP A 191 -12.93 -15.50 6.70
N ARG A 192 -11.68 -15.74 6.30
CA ARG A 192 -11.36 -16.25 4.96
C ARG A 192 -11.66 -17.75 4.91
N ASP A 193 -12.56 -18.17 4.02
CA ASP A 193 -12.77 -19.60 3.76
C ASP A 193 -11.43 -20.21 3.29
N PRO A 194 -10.90 -21.25 3.96
CA PRO A 194 -9.65 -21.90 3.56
C PRO A 194 -9.66 -22.40 2.10
N ARG A 195 -10.85 -22.62 1.53
CA ARG A 195 -11.05 -23.07 0.15
C ARG A 195 -11.18 -21.91 -0.84
N SER A 196 -11.30 -20.67 -0.36
CA SER A 196 -11.34 -19.47 -1.21
C SER A 196 -9.94 -19.16 -1.74
N ASN A 197 -9.60 -19.79 -2.86
CA ASN A 197 -8.37 -19.51 -3.58
C ASN A 197 -8.39 -18.07 -4.11
N THR A 198 -7.25 -17.41 -4.09
CA THR A 198 -7.08 -16.03 -4.57
C THR A 198 -7.50 -15.90 -6.04
N GLU A 199 -7.23 -16.94 -6.83
CA GLU A 199 -7.66 -17.05 -8.23
C GLU A 199 -9.18 -16.94 -8.39
N HIS A 200 -9.95 -17.67 -7.57
CA HIS A 200 -11.42 -17.60 -7.63
C HIS A 200 -11.96 -16.22 -7.25
N MET A 201 -11.29 -15.50 -6.35
CA MET A 201 -11.68 -14.12 -6.03
C MET A 201 -11.45 -13.18 -7.21
N VAL A 202 -10.30 -13.30 -7.88
CA VAL A 202 -9.98 -12.54 -9.10
C VAL A 202 -10.98 -12.89 -10.21
N GLU A 203 -11.26 -14.18 -10.44
CA GLU A 203 -12.26 -14.64 -11.41
C GLU A 203 -13.65 -14.06 -11.14
N ARG A 204 -14.07 -13.98 -9.88
CA ARG A 204 -15.35 -13.36 -9.51
C ARG A 204 -15.39 -11.89 -9.87
N VAL A 205 -14.32 -11.14 -9.58
CA VAL A 205 -14.19 -9.72 -9.97
C VAL A 205 -14.24 -9.60 -11.49
N LEU A 206 -13.42 -10.36 -12.21
CA LEU A 206 -13.37 -10.38 -13.68
C LEU A 206 -14.72 -10.74 -14.32
N SER A 207 -15.46 -11.71 -13.75
CA SER A 207 -16.80 -12.08 -14.22
C SER A 207 -17.80 -10.93 -14.04
N GLY A 208 -17.69 -10.17 -12.95
CA GLY A 208 -18.47 -8.97 -12.70
C GLY A 208 -18.15 -7.87 -13.70
N LEU A 209 -16.86 -7.62 -13.94
CA LEU A 209 -16.39 -6.67 -14.96
C LEU A 209 -16.92 -7.04 -16.34
N ASN A 210 -16.76 -8.30 -16.75
CA ASN A 210 -17.20 -8.75 -18.07
C ASN A 210 -18.69 -8.47 -18.31
N ARG A 211 -19.54 -8.79 -17.32
CA ARG A 211 -20.99 -8.55 -17.39
C ARG A 211 -21.36 -7.06 -17.53
N VAL A 212 -20.56 -6.15 -16.99
CA VAL A 212 -20.77 -4.71 -17.10
C VAL A 212 -20.27 -4.20 -18.45
N LEU A 213 -19.10 -4.68 -18.90
CA LEU A 213 -18.51 -4.31 -20.18
C LEU A 213 -19.35 -4.80 -21.37
N ASP A 214 -19.91 -6.00 -21.31
CA ASP A 214 -20.83 -6.53 -22.33
C ASP A 214 -22.09 -5.67 -22.50
N ARG A 215 -22.46 -4.91 -21.47
CA ARG A 215 -23.60 -3.98 -21.51
C ARG A 215 -23.20 -2.57 -21.94
N GLY A 216 -21.93 -2.33 -22.24
CA GLY A 216 -21.38 -0.99 -22.51
C GLY A 216 -21.38 -0.08 -21.29
N GLY A 217 -21.44 -0.64 -20.07
CA GLY A 217 -21.44 0.12 -18.82
C GLY A 217 -20.04 0.54 -18.39
N VAL A 218 -19.99 1.46 -17.42
CA VAL A 218 -18.74 1.89 -16.77
C VAL A 218 -18.51 1.09 -15.50
N CYS A 219 -17.31 0.54 -15.32
CA CYS A 219 -16.91 -0.15 -14.09
C CYS A 219 -16.04 0.78 -13.24
N ILE A 220 -16.33 0.84 -11.93
CA ILE A 220 -15.54 1.60 -10.94
C ILE A 220 -15.05 0.59 -9.91
N VAL A 221 -13.74 0.50 -9.73
CA VAL A 221 -13.11 -0.39 -8.76
C VAL A 221 -12.36 0.46 -7.73
N PRO A 222 -12.83 0.56 -6.48
CA PRO A 222 -12.10 1.26 -5.44
C PRO A 222 -10.92 0.40 -4.98
N THR A 223 -9.70 0.90 -5.14
CA THR A 223 -8.48 0.20 -4.74
C THR A 223 -7.55 1.11 -3.95
N SER A 224 -6.71 0.51 -3.12
CA SER A 224 -5.53 1.20 -2.60
C SER A 224 -4.59 1.55 -3.76
N PRO A 225 -3.87 2.69 -3.71
CA PRO A 225 -2.91 3.10 -4.74
C PRO A 225 -1.73 2.14 -4.94
N CYS A 226 -1.46 1.25 -3.99
CA CYS A 226 -0.39 0.25 -4.09
C CYS A 226 -0.89 -1.17 -3.75
N GLY A 227 -0.24 -2.17 -4.34
CA GLY A 227 -0.48 -3.60 -4.09
C GLY A 227 -1.34 -4.22 -5.18
N VAL A 228 -2.44 -4.86 -4.80
CA VAL A 228 -3.27 -5.74 -5.66
C VAL A 228 -3.79 -5.05 -6.93
N MET A 229 -3.81 -3.72 -6.95
CA MET A 229 -4.15 -2.92 -8.14
C MET A 229 -3.36 -3.34 -9.38
N PHE A 230 -2.04 -3.53 -9.28
CA PHE A 230 -1.21 -3.89 -10.43
C PHE A 230 -1.58 -5.26 -11.01
N ASP A 231 -1.85 -6.24 -10.14
CA ASP A 231 -2.29 -7.57 -10.55
C ASP A 231 -3.67 -7.53 -11.21
N LEU A 232 -4.59 -6.69 -10.70
CA LEU A 232 -5.92 -6.51 -11.28
C LEU A 232 -5.89 -5.83 -12.66
N ILE A 233 -4.99 -4.87 -12.88
CA ILE A 233 -4.82 -4.23 -14.21
C ILE A 233 -4.40 -5.28 -15.23
N GLU A 234 -3.44 -6.14 -14.88
CA GLU A 234 -2.96 -7.22 -15.76
C GLU A 234 -4.06 -8.25 -16.05
N ALA A 235 -4.78 -8.69 -15.02
CA ALA A 235 -5.88 -9.63 -15.16
C ALA A 235 -7.03 -9.06 -16.01
N THR A 236 -7.37 -7.79 -15.81
CA THR A 236 -8.43 -7.12 -16.58
C THR A 236 -8.01 -6.94 -18.04
N HIS A 237 -6.76 -6.58 -18.30
CA HIS A 237 -6.27 -6.45 -19.67
C HIS A 237 -6.28 -7.81 -20.41
N ALA A 238 -5.88 -8.89 -19.74
CA ALA A 238 -5.95 -10.23 -20.30
C ALA A 238 -7.39 -10.63 -20.69
N LEU A 239 -8.37 -10.28 -19.86
CA LEU A 239 -9.80 -10.47 -20.16
C LEU A 239 -10.23 -9.67 -21.40
N CYS A 240 -9.87 -8.39 -21.48
CA CYS A 240 -10.20 -7.53 -22.61
C CYS A 240 -9.63 -8.07 -23.94
N LEU A 241 -8.39 -8.56 -23.92
CA LEU A 241 -7.76 -9.21 -25.08
C LEU A 241 -8.55 -10.45 -25.54
N ASN A 242 -8.94 -11.32 -24.60
CA ASN A 242 -9.69 -12.54 -24.91
C ASN A 242 -11.05 -12.22 -25.56
N ASN A 243 -11.70 -11.15 -25.11
CA ASN A 243 -12.99 -10.70 -25.65
C ASN A 243 -12.84 -9.79 -26.89
N LYS A 244 -11.61 -9.53 -27.36
CA LYS A 244 -11.30 -8.60 -28.47
C LYS A 244 -11.89 -7.20 -28.26
N GLN A 245 -12.01 -6.77 -27.00
CA GLN A 245 -12.52 -5.45 -26.62
C GLN A 245 -11.34 -4.54 -26.25
N ASN A 246 -11.39 -3.29 -26.71
CA ASN A 246 -10.34 -2.31 -26.43
C ASN A 246 -10.85 -1.22 -25.47
N VAL A 247 -11.02 -1.61 -24.20
CA VAL A 247 -11.59 -0.77 -23.16
C VAL A 247 -10.50 0.11 -22.54
N PRO A 248 -10.64 1.44 -22.52
CA PRO A 248 -9.68 2.31 -21.86
C PRO A 248 -9.80 2.18 -20.34
N MET A 249 -8.65 2.20 -19.66
CA MET A 249 -8.53 2.14 -18.20
C MET A 249 -8.03 3.48 -17.67
N TYR A 250 -8.65 3.95 -16.59
CA TYR A 250 -8.31 5.22 -15.95
C TYR A 250 -7.94 4.96 -14.50
N PHE A 251 -6.76 5.42 -14.10
CA PHE A 251 -6.32 5.44 -12.72
C PHE A 251 -6.35 6.87 -12.22
N ILE A 252 -7.21 7.14 -11.24
CA ILE A 252 -7.49 8.48 -10.73
C ILE A 252 -6.86 8.59 -9.33
N SER A 253 -5.79 9.36 -9.23
CA SER A 253 -5.11 9.69 -7.97
C SER A 253 -4.17 10.86 -8.21
N ASP A 254 -4.15 11.83 -7.29
CA ASP A 254 -3.27 13.01 -7.36
C ASP A 254 -1.79 12.63 -7.51
N CYS A 255 -1.41 11.47 -6.98
CA CYS A 255 -0.05 10.95 -7.02
C CYS A 255 0.15 9.81 -8.04
N ALA A 256 -0.79 9.63 -8.98
CA ALA A 256 -0.81 8.50 -9.89
C ALA A 256 0.49 8.31 -10.69
N SER A 257 1.07 9.39 -11.23
CA SER A 257 2.32 9.31 -11.99
C SER A 257 3.49 8.81 -11.13
N ARG A 258 3.58 9.32 -9.90
CA ARG A 258 4.65 8.97 -8.95
C ARG A 258 4.56 7.51 -8.53
N ILE A 259 3.34 7.00 -8.30
CA ILE A 259 3.10 5.58 -8.01
C ILE A 259 3.62 4.70 -9.15
N MET A 260 3.36 5.08 -10.41
CA MET A 260 3.83 4.34 -11.58
C MET A 260 5.35 4.38 -11.69
N GLU A 261 5.99 5.52 -11.44
CA GLU A 261 7.46 5.64 -11.42
C GLU A 261 8.10 4.73 -10.36
N LEU A 262 7.48 4.59 -9.19
CA LEU A 262 7.96 3.69 -8.13
C LEU A 262 7.94 2.22 -8.54
N THR A 263 7.08 1.82 -9.50
CA THR A 263 7.06 0.44 -10.00
C THR A 263 8.31 0.06 -10.80
N HIS A 264 9.07 1.06 -11.28
CA HIS A 264 10.32 0.84 -11.98
C HIS A 264 11.50 0.57 -11.03
N LEU A 265 11.31 0.77 -9.72
CA LEU A 265 12.37 0.65 -8.73
C LEU A 265 12.59 -0.81 -8.31
N GLY A 266 13.80 -1.31 -8.57
CA GLY A 266 14.40 -2.48 -7.95
C GLY A 266 13.79 -3.83 -8.33
N ALA A 267 14.51 -4.60 -9.15
CA ALA A 267 14.18 -6.00 -9.44
C ALA A 267 14.13 -6.87 -8.17
N GLU A 268 14.88 -6.49 -7.14
CA GLU A 268 14.97 -7.18 -5.83
C GLU A 268 13.65 -7.28 -5.06
N TRP A 269 12.66 -6.43 -5.37
CA TRP A 269 11.36 -6.39 -4.69
C TRP A 269 10.29 -7.20 -5.42
N LEU A 270 10.60 -7.70 -6.61
CA LEU A 270 9.67 -8.38 -7.52
C LEU A 270 9.80 -9.90 -7.45
N CYS A 271 8.76 -10.59 -7.89
CA CYS A 271 8.80 -12.04 -8.07
C CYS A 271 9.68 -12.44 -9.27
N GLU A 272 10.16 -13.69 -9.26
CA GLU A 272 11.08 -14.21 -10.29
C GLU A 272 10.52 -14.05 -11.71
N LYS A 273 9.22 -14.29 -11.91
CA LYS A 273 8.53 -14.12 -13.21
C LYS A 273 8.66 -12.69 -13.77
N LYS A 274 8.64 -11.69 -12.89
CA LYS A 274 8.75 -10.27 -13.26
C LYS A 274 10.21 -9.89 -13.51
N ILE A 275 11.12 -10.45 -12.74
CA ILE A 275 12.57 -10.32 -12.92
C ILE A 275 12.99 -10.92 -14.28
N GLU A 276 12.48 -12.09 -14.65
CA GLU A 276 12.73 -12.71 -15.95
C GLU A 276 12.31 -11.82 -17.12
N LYS A 277 11.16 -11.14 -17.02
CA LYS A 277 10.72 -10.16 -18.02
C LYS A 277 11.70 -8.99 -18.15
N LEU A 278 12.16 -8.45 -17.02
CA LEU A 278 13.16 -7.39 -17.01
C LEU A 278 14.47 -7.84 -17.67
N TYR A 279 14.92 -9.08 -17.41
CA TYR A 279 16.10 -9.64 -18.08
C TYR A 279 15.90 -9.85 -19.59
N ALA A 280 14.67 -10.13 -20.02
CA ALA A 280 14.32 -10.18 -21.44
C ALA A 280 14.25 -8.78 -22.12
N GLY A 281 14.42 -7.70 -21.36
CA GLY A 281 14.28 -6.33 -21.85
C GLY A 281 12.82 -5.88 -21.98
N GLU A 282 11.89 -6.62 -21.38
CA GLU A 282 10.48 -6.24 -21.28
C GLU A 282 10.21 -5.50 -19.96
N ASN A 283 9.19 -4.64 -19.96
CA ASN A 283 8.75 -3.96 -18.74
C ASN A 283 8.19 -4.97 -17.72
N ALA A 284 8.53 -4.81 -16.44
CA ALA A 284 8.06 -5.69 -15.36
C ALA A 284 6.54 -5.70 -15.30
N PHE A 285 5.94 -4.52 -15.36
CA PHE A 285 4.50 -4.33 -15.28
C PHE A 285 3.88 -3.97 -16.62
N LEU A 286 2.67 -4.47 -16.84
CA LEU A 286 1.99 -4.25 -18.11
C LEU A 286 1.50 -2.81 -18.28
N HIS A 287 1.21 -2.09 -17.19
CA HIS A 287 0.63 -0.73 -17.28
C HIS A 287 1.51 0.22 -18.09
N GLU A 288 2.82 0.06 -18.07
CA GLU A 288 3.76 0.85 -18.88
C GLU A 288 3.47 0.69 -20.38
N ASN A 289 3.36 -0.55 -20.85
CA ASN A 289 3.00 -0.85 -22.24
C ASN A 289 1.59 -0.34 -22.59
N LEU A 290 0.68 -0.29 -21.61
CA LEU A 290 -0.68 0.23 -21.82
C LEU A 290 -0.72 1.76 -21.92
N ILE A 291 0.17 2.45 -21.20
CA ILE A 291 0.36 3.90 -21.32
C ILE A 291 0.84 4.24 -22.72
N GLU A 292 1.85 3.53 -23.23
CA GLU A 292 2.36 3.72 -24.59
C GLU A 292 1.28 3.49 -25.67
N ARG A 293 0.39 2.52 -25.44
CA ARG A 293 -0.72 2.20 -26.35
C ARG A 293 -1.94 3.11 -26.20
N ASN A 294 -1.90 4.13 -25.34
CA ASN A 294 -3.04 4.99 -25.00
C ASN A 294 -4.29 4.22 -24.54
N LEU A 295 -4.07 3.11 -23.82
CA LEU A 295 -5.13 2.30 -23.21
C LEU A 295 -5.22 2.50 -21.70
N PHE A 296 -4.13 2.92 -21.07
CA PHE A 296 -4.11 3.26 -19.65
C PHE A 296 -3.76 4.74 -19.48
N HIS A 297 -4.52 5.42 -18.62
CA HIS A 297 -4.34 6.83 -18.35
C HIS A 297 -4.29 7.06 -16.83
N ALA A 298 -3.12 7.47 -16.33
CA ALA A 298 -2.93 7.99 -14.98
C ALA A 298 -3.35 9.46 -14.95
N VAL A 299 -4.39 9.79 -14.19
CA VAL A 299 -4.99 11.12 -14.13
C VAL A 299 -4.92 11.63 -12.69
N GLY A 300 -4.26 12.79 -12.52
CA GLY A 300 -4.07 13.45 -11.23
C GLY A 300 -5.24 14.30 -10.75
N ASP A 301 -6.19 14.66 -11.62
CA ASP A 301 -7.36 15.43 -11.20
C ASP A 301 -8.56 15.16 -12.13
N VAL A 302 -9.73 14.97 -11.53
CA VAL A 302 -11.03 14.92 -12.23
C VAL A 302 -11.54 16.35 -12.41
N SER A 303 -10.73 17.21 -13.03
CA SER A 303 -11.24 18.50 -13.47
C SER A 303 -12.33 18.30 -14.54
N ALA A 304 -13.26 19.25 -14.67
CA ALA A 304 -14.28 19.23 -15.72
C ALA A 304 -13.70 19.13 -17.14
N ALA A 305 -12.43 19.55 -17.34
CA ALA A 305 -11.71 19.39 -18.59
C ALA A 305 -11.22 17.95 -18.84
N SER A 306 -10.83 17.23 -17.78
CA SER A 306 -10.49 15.80 -17.82
C SER A 306 -11.74 14.96 -18.13
N ALA A 307 -12.88 15.29 -17.51
CA ALA A 307 -14.18 14.68 -17.78
C ALA A 307 -14.70 14.95 -19.20
N ALA A 308 -14.47 16.15 -19.73
CA ALA A 308 -14.79 16.49 -21.12
C ALA A 308 -13.87 15.76 -22.12
N ALA A 309 -12.57 15.61 -21.84
CA ALA A 309 -11.65 14.82 -22.65
C ALA A 309 -11.99 13.31 -22.64
N LEU A 310 -12.48 12.81 -21.50
CA LEU A 310 -13.04 11.46 -21.35
C LEU A 310 -14.29 11.24 -22.23
N GLN A 311 -15.21 12.21 -22.26
CA GLN A 311 -16.41 12.15 -23.12
C GLN A 311 -16.10 12.29 -24.61
N VAL A 312 -15.21 13.23 -24.99
CA VAL A 312 -14.88 13.48 -26.40
C VAL A 312 -14.14 12.28 -27.02
N ARG A 313 -13.19 11.65 -26.31
CA ARG A 313 -12.48 10.46 -26.82
C ARG A 313 -13.36 9.21 -26.88
N ALA A 314 -14.36 9.08 -26.00
CA ALA A 314 -15.36 8.02 -26.08
C ALA A 314 -16.28 8.21 -27.31
N LEU A 315 -16.64 9.47 -27.64
CA LEU A 315 -17.49 9.81 -28.79
C LEU A 315 -16.76 9.69 -30.14
N GLU A 316 -15.48 10.02 -30.23
CA GLU A 316 -14.68 9.88 -31.46
C GLU A 316 -14.48 8.41 -31.89
N ARG A 317 -14.44 7.47 -30.93
CA ARG A 317 -14.39 6.02 -31.24
C ARG A 317 -15.73 5.44 -31.69
N ILE A 318 -16.86 6.06 -31.35
CA ILE A 318 -18.19 5.65 -31.85
C ILE A 318 -18.38 6.06 -33.32
N HIS A 319 -17.66 7.09 -33.79
CA HIS A 319 -17.77 7.60 -35.17
C HIS A 319 -16.74 7.00 -36.16
N THR A 320 -15.89 6.06 -35.71
CA THR A 320 -14.88 5.40 -36.55
C THR A 320 -15.10 3.89 -36.73
N HIS A 321 -16.32 3.41 -36.47
CA HIS A 321 -16.79 2.07 -36.86
C HIS A 321 -17.98 2.13 -37.80
#